data_AF-A0A8S9N3U7-F1
#
_entry.id   AF-A0A8S9N3U7-F1
#
_cell.length_a   1.000
_cell.length_b   1.000
_cell.length_c   1.000
_cell.angle_alpha   90.00
_cell.angle_beta   90.00
_cell.angle_gamma   90.00
#
_symmetry.space_group_name_H-M   'P 1'
#
loop_
_entity.id
_entity.type
_entity.pdbx_description
1 polymer ?
#
loop_
_entity_poly.entity_id
_entity_poly.type
_entity_poly.pdbx_seq_one_letter_code
_entity_poly.pdbx_strand_id
1 'polypeptide(L)' 'MMKLASHEQNHLLASSILKEGAAWTDDNIRGGYGVIQKLMWEIKLHEAYISEIKKKISEEKKQIVLLLNQYI' A
#
# COMPACT_ATOMS: atom_id res chain seq x y z
N MET A 1 -5.98 12.43 -26.64
CA MET A 1 -5.73 11.21 -25.85
C MET A 1 -6.46 10.00 -26.42
N MET A 2 -7.80 9.93 -26.43
CA MET A 2 -8.51 8.74 -26.95
C MET A 2 -8.25 8.43 -28.44
N LYS A 3 -8.15 9.46 -29.29
CA LYS A 3 -7.81 9.30 -30.72
C LYS A 3 -6.41 8.70 -30.97
N LEU A 4 -5.54 8.68 -29.96
CA LEU A 4 -4.17 8.17 -30.05
C LEU A 4 -4.01 6.80 -29.38
N ALA A 5 -5.01 6.34 -28.63
CA ALA A 5 -4.99 5.04 -27.97
C ALA A 5 -5.46 3.95 -28.93
N SER A 6 -4.88 2.74 -28.82
CA SER A 6 -5.40 1.59 -29.56
C SER A 6 -6.85 1.29 -29.16
N HIS A 7 -7.58 0.57 -30.01
CA HIS A 7 -8.97 0.23 -29.72
C HIS A 7 -9.12 -0.50 -28.37
N GLU A 8 -8.20 -1.41 -28.06
CA GLU A 8 -8.15 -2.15 -26.80
C GLU A 8 -7.85 -1.26 -25.58
N GLN A 9 -7.03 -0.22 -25.76
CA GLN A 9 -6.64 0.69 -24.67
C GLN A 9 -7.70 1.75 -24.37
N ASN A 10 -8.64 2.01 -25.29
CA ASN A 10 -9.62 3.07 -25.12
C ASN A 10 -10.53 2.87 -23.90
N HIS A 11 -10.91 1.62 -23.60
CA HIS A 11 -11.73 1.32 -22.42
C HIS A 11 -10.97 1.59 -21.11
N LEU A 12 -9.70 1.19 -21.04
CA LEU A 12 -8.85 1.46 -19.88
C LEU A 12 -8.61 2.96 -19.70
N LEU A 13 -8.33 3.66 -20.80
CA LEU A 13 -8.13 5.11 -20.79
C LEU A 13 -9.40 5.86 -20.32
N ALA A 14 -10.58 5.48 -20.83
CA ALA A 14 -11.84 6.06 -20.38
C ALA A 14 -12.07 5.82 -18.88
N SER A 15 -11.80 4.60 -18.39
CA SER A 15 -11.90 4.29 -16.96
C SER A 15 -10.95 5.14 -16.12
N SER A 16 -9.70 5.30 -16.55
CA SER A 16 -8.71 6.12 -15.84
C SER A 16 -9.12 7.59 -15.78
N ILE A 17 -9.64 8.15 -16.88
CA ILE A 17 -10.13 9.54 -16.91
C ILE A 17 -11.29 9.73 -15.94
N LEU A 18 -12.25 8.80 -15.91
CA LEU A 18 -13.39 8.88 -14.99
C LEU A 18 -12.95 8.80 -13.52
N LYS A 19 -12.01 7.90 -13.20
CA LYS A 19 -11.44 7.77 -11.85
C LYS A 19 -10.69 9.02 -11.42
N GLU A 20 -9.88 9.59 -12.31
CA GLU A 20 -9.17 10.84 -12.03
C GLU A 20 -10.17 11.99 -11.80
N GLY A 21 -11.22 12.10 -12.63
CA GLY A 21 -12.27 13.10 -12.44
C GLY A 21 -13.01 12.97 -11.10
N ALA A 22 -13.29 11.74 -10.66
CA ALA A 22 -13.85 11.50 -9.34
C ALA A 22 -12.89 11.95 -8.22
N ALA A 23 -11.60 11.63 -8.35
CA ALA A 23 -10.60 12.05 -7.37
C ALA A 23 -10.45 13.58 -7.28
N TRP A 24 -10.58 14.31 -8.38
CA TRP A 24 -10.64 15.79 -8.36
C TRP A 24 -11.92 16.35 -7.72
N THR A 25 -13.01 15.57 -7.72
CA THR A 25 -14.25 15.96 -7.03
C THR A 25 -14.09 15.84 -5.53
N ASP A 26 -13.40 14.80 -5.07
CA ASP A 26 -13.18 14.52 -3.64
C ASP A 26 -12.04 15.37 -3.04
N ASP A 27 -10.91 15.49 -3.75
CA ASP A 27 -9.75 16.32 -3.40
C ASP A 27 -9.42 17.24 -4.57
N ASN A 28 -10.04 18.42 -4.58
CA ASN A 28 -9.89 19.39 -5.66
C ASN A 28 -8.50 20.07 -5.71
N ILE A 29 -7.61 19.76 -4.77
CA ILE A 29 -6.24 20.29 -4.74
C ILE A 29 -5.27 19.27 -5.32
N ARG A 30 -5.41 18.00 -4.94
CA ARG A 30 -4.43 16.95 -5.26
C ARG A 30 -4.94 15.87 -6.20
N GLY A 31 -6.24 15.77 -6.45
CA GLY A 31 -6.83 14.79 -7.36
C GLY A 31 -6.37 13.35 -7.08
N GLY A 32 -6.16 12.57 -8.14
CA GLY A 32 -5.69 11.19 -8.01
C GLY A 32 -4.30 11.07 -7.38
N TYR A 33 -3.46 12.11 -7.50
CA TYR A 33 -2.15 12.13 -6.86
C TYR A 33 -2.24 12.11 -5.33
N GLY A 34 -3.21 12.84 -4.75
CA GLY A 34 -3.49 12.81 -3.32
C GLY A 34 -3.88 11.41 -2.84
N VAL A 35 -4.74 10.73 -3.61
CA VAL A 35 -5.15 9.34 -3.35
C VAL A 35 -3.94 8.39 -3.35
N ILE A 36 -3.07 8.50 -4.36
CA ILE A 36 -1.86 7.66 -4.46
C ILE A 36 -0.91 7.93 -3.28
N GLN A 37 -0.70 9.19 -2.90
CA GLN A 37 0.14 9.54 -1.74
C GLN A 37 -0.40 8.92 -0.45
N LYS A 38 -1.72 9.00 -0.21
CA LYS A 38 -2.35 8.41 0.97
C LYS A 38 -2.13 6.90 1.02
N LEU A 39 -2.41 6.20 -0.07
CA LEU A 39 -2.19 4.75 -0.16
C LEU A 39 -0.73 4.38 0.07
N MET A 40 0.21 5.14 -0.48
CA MET A 40 1.64 4.91 -0.27
C MET A 40 2.02 5.04 1.21
N TRP A 41 1.45 6.02 1.94
CA TRP A 41 1.67 6.16 3.37
C TRP A 41 1.08 5.01 4.18
N GLU A 42 -0.13 4.59 3.84
CA GLU A 42 -0.79 3.45 4.49
C GLU A 42 0.01 2.15 4.29
N ILE A 43 0.52 1.90 3.08
CA ILE A 43 1.39 0.75 2.79
C ILE A 43 2.64 0.78 3.66
N LYS A 44 3.35 1.93 3.70
CA LYS A 44 4.56 2.07 4.54
C LYS A 44 4.29 1.85 6.01
N LEU A 45 3.14 2.32 6.52
CA LEU A 45 2.75 2.11 7.90
C LEU A 45 2.51 0.62 8.20
N HIS A 46 1.79 -0.08 7.31
CA HIS A 46 1.57 -1.51 7.46
C HIS A 46 2.87 -2.32 7.38
N GLU A 47 3.78 -1.97 6.47
CA GLU A 47 5.10 -2.61 6.39
C GLU A 47 5.91 -2.44 7.69
N ALA A 48 5.91 -1.23 8.25
CA ALA A 48 6.57 -0.94 9.52
C ALA A 48 5.97 -1.77 10.67
N TYR A 49 4.64 -1.83 10.74
CA TYR A 49 3.92 -2.61 11.75
C TYR A 49 4.22 -4.12 11.65
N ILE A 50 4.20 -4.68 10.44
CA ILE A 50 4.54 -6.08 10.20
C ILE A 50 5.98 -6.37 10.62
N SER A 51 6.91 -5.45 10.33
CA SER A 51 8.31 -5.57 10.74
C SER A 51 8.45 -5.63 12.26
N GLU A 52 7.72 -4.78 12.99
CA GLU A 52 7.74 -4.78 14.46
C GLU A 52 7.18 -6.09 15.03
N ILE A 53 6.08 -6.60 14.48
CA ILE A 53 5.51 -7.90 14.88
C ILE A 53 6.54 -9.02 14.67
N LYS A 54 7.18 -9.06 13.49
CA LYS A 54 8.20 -10.08 13.18
C LYS A 54 9.37 -10.01 14.17
N LYS A 55 9.77 -8.81 14.57
CA LYS A 55 10.82 -8.60 15.58
C LYS A 55 10.41 -9.14 16.95
N LYS A 56 9.19 -8.83 17.41
CA LYS A 56 8.65 -9.35 18.69
C LYS A 56 8.61 -10.87 18.70
N ILE A 57 8.04 -11.49 17.65
CA ILE A 57 8.00 -12.95 17.48
C ILE A 57 9.40 -13.56 17.52
N SER A 58 10.39 -12.93 16.85
CA SER A 58 11.75 -13.43 16.88
C SER A 58 12.40 -13.33 18.27
N GLU A 59 12.09 -12.29 19.03
CA GLU A 59 12.61 -12.12 20.39
C GLU A 59 11.99 -13.13 21.34
N GLU A 60 10.67 -13.29 21.31
CA GLU A 60 9.96 -14.29 22.11
C GLU A 60 10.46 -15.71 21.83
N LYS A 61 10.71 -16.05 20.55
CA LYS A 61 11.33 -17.33 20.18
C LYS A 61 12.71 -17.53 20.79
N LYS A 62 13.56 -16.49 20.80
CA LYS A 62 14.89 -16.56 21.42
C LYS A 62 14.79 -16.77 22.93
N GLN A 63 13.88 -16.07 23.60
CA GLN A 63 13.65 -16.23 25.04
C GLN A 63 13.19 -17.64 25.38
N ILE A 64 12.28 -18.22 24.59
CA ILE A 64 11.85 -19.62 24.76
C ILE A 64 13.03 -20.60 24.64
N VAL A 65 13.89 -20.42 23.62
CA VAL A 65 15.08 -21.27 23.43
C VAL A 65 16.05 -21.14 24.61
N LEU A 66 16.29 -19.92 25.10
CA LEU A 66 17.15 -19.67 26.26
C LEU A 66 16.60 -20.35 27.52
N LEU A 67 15.30 -20.23 27.77
CA LEU A 67 14.65 -20.89 28.90
C LEU A 67 14.78 -22.42 28.80
N LEU A 68 14.50 -23.01 27.63
CA LEU A 68 14.63 -24.45 27.43
C LEU A 68 16.05 -24.97 27.69
N ASN A 69 17.07 -24.21 27.27
CA ASN A 69 18.47 -24.56 27.49
C ASN A 69 18.92 -24.43 28.96
N GLN A 70 18.17 -23.74 29.82
CA GLN A 70 18.48 -23.68 31.27
C GLN A 70 17.98 -24.91 32.04
N TYR A 71 17.06 -25.69 31.46
CA TYR A 71 16.46 -26.88 32.08
C TYR A 71 17.04 -28.20 31.56
N ILE A 72 18.07 -28.14 30.69
CA ILE A 72 18.84 -29.28 30.18
C ILE A 72 20.24 -29.22 30.79
#